data_AF-A0A1G9I0N2-F1
#
_entry.id   AF-A0A1G9I0N2-F1
#
_cell.length_a   1.000
_cell.length_b   1.000
_cell.length_c   1.000
_cell.angle_alpha   90.00
_cell.angle_beta   90.00
_cell.angle_gamma   90.00
#
_symmetry.space_group_name_H-M   'P 1'
#
loop_
_entity.id
_entity.type
_entity.pdbx_description
1 polymer ?
#
loop_
_entity_poly.entity_id
_entity_poly.type
_entity_poly.pdbx_seq_one_letter_code
_entity_poly.pdbx_strand_id
1 'polypeptide(L)'
;MNSYFAYPRLPDGDTLALHKVIVETASTAPGRLGALAATSHPRAQAVPTGAQIATEAHIEWVRSRVHADLERWGTGSPVPRTETVSFDRALGASLFEHLQIMPADAGHETTWNFLTAVVFPDIAWARFPELHPDRVLGKRHRNTLRRAWYRHSVLGDLQAHAHRPLGEDEMTGLFERPTLAMNPTLIRLLAKMIIESDIEPRTDYARHLTKRATALTGTYMLDGLDAEEIRELLDPNHRTDGGEATPSSSGAMERHLQRRHDANDLVAEFHREMVELCERMSNEAGHRPISLRHMVERAGGLEAARLSVSGPHRSETFIDLRIKGRLDLTVESLVIRSEFRGLFPRSVVDQAEQRLEEARR
;
A
#
# COMPACT_ATOMS: atom_id res chain seq x y z
N MET A 1 -17.86 4.31 -5.72
CA MET A 1 -16.60 4.08 -6.46
C MET A 1 -15.81 5.37 -6.40
N ASN A 2 -14.62 5.39 -5.78
CA ASN A 2 -13.72 6.54 -5.92
C ASN A 2 -13.30 6.63 -7.37
N SER A 3 -13.57 7.77 -8.01
CA SER A 3 -13.17 8.00 -9.39
C SER A 3 -11.74 8.54 -9.37
N TYR A 4 -10.81 7.79 -9.97
CA TYR A 4 -9.44 8.25 -10.13
C TYR A 4 -9.33 9.22 -11.31
N PHE A 5 -8.37 10.15 -11.23
CA PHE A 5 -8.08 11.12 -12.29
C PHE A 5 -6.73 10.87 -12.97
N ALA A 6 -6.70 11.04 -14.28
CA ALA A 6 -5.50 11.09 -15.09
C ALA A 6 -5.06 12.55 -15.28
N TYR A 7 -3.89 12.91 -14.78
CA TYR A 7 -3.36 14.28 -14.85
C TYR A 7 -2.44 14.46 -16.06
N PRO A 8 -2.35 15.70 -16.61
CA PRO A 8 -1.41 16.00 -17.68
C PRO A 8 0.04 15.70 -17.30
N ARG A 9 0.81 15.27 -18.31
CA ARG A 9 2.25 15.00 -18.22
C ARG A 9 3.02 16.11 -18.94
N LEU A 10 4.01 16.70 -18.27
CA LEU A 10 4.87 17.75 -18.83
C LEU A 10 6.32 17.26 -19.02
N PRO A 11 6.91 17.35 -20.23
CA PRO A 11 8.29 16.94 -20.46
C PRO A 11 9.31 17.77 -19.66
N ASP A 12 10.49 17.19 -19.41
CA ASP A 12 11.54 17.82 -18.60
C ASP A 12 12.02 19.16 -19.15
N GLY A 13 12.15 19.29 -20.48
CA GLY A 13 12.62 20.52 -21.11
C GLY A 13 11.70 21.71 -20.83
N ASP A 14 10.40 21.50 -20.99
CA ASP A 14 9.37 22.50 -20.66
C ASP A 14 9.33 22.80 -19.16
N THR A 15 9.50 21.77 -18.33
CA THR A 15 9.56 21.89 -16.86
C THR A 15 10.75 22.73 -16.40
N LEU A 16 11.93 22.54 -17.00
CA LEU A 16 13.13 23.32 -16.70
C LEU A 16 13.02 24.77 -17.17
N ALA A 17 12.28 25.04 -18.24
CA ALA A 17 11.98 26.41 -18.66
C ALA A 17 11.11 27.13 -17.61
N LEU A 18 10.04 26.48 -17.14
CA LEU A 18 9.20 27.01 -16.07
C LEU A 18 9.96 27.18 -14.76
N HIS A 19 10.82 26.23 -14.40
CA HIS A 19 11.67 26.30 -13.21
C HIS A 19 12.51 27.60 -13.16
N LYS A 20 13.10 28.01 -14.28
CA LYS A 20 13.85 29.28 -14.37
C LYS A 20 12.96 30.49 -14.08
N VAL A 21 11.76 30.53 -14.65
CA VAL A 21 10.77 31.60 -14.42
C VAL A 21 10.35 31.64 -12.95
N ILE A 22 10.14 30.48 -12.32
CA ILE A 22 9.79 30.37 -10.91
C ILE A 22 10.92 30.92 -10.03
N VAL A 23 12.17 30.52 -10.26
CA VAL A 23 13.33 31.00 -9.47
C VAL A 23 13.56 32.50 -9.64
N GLU A 24 13.44 33.02 -10.86
CA GLU A 24 13.55 34.45 -11.14
C GLU A 24 12.45 35.26 -10.44
N THR A 25 11.21 34.78 -10.51
CA THR A 25 10.06 35.41 -9.84
C THR A 25 10.20 35.34 -8.32
N ALA A 26 10.65 34.20 -7.77
CA ALA A 26 10.92 34.05 -6.34
C ALA A 26 11.98 35.04 -5.83
N SER A 27 12.98 35.35 -6.67
CA SER A 27 14.08 36.25 -6.30
C SER A 27 13.68 37.72 -6.35
N THR A 28 12.72 38.09 -7.20
CA THR A 28 12.31 39.49 -7.43
C THR A 28 10.99 39.85 -6.75
N ALA A 29 10.05 38.91 -6.67
CA ALA A 29 8.70 39.11 -6.15
C ALA A 29 8.08 37.78 -5.66
N PRO A 30 8.55 37.20 -4.53
CA PRO A 30 8.11 35.88 -4.06
C PRO A 30 6.60 35.78 -3.81
N GLY A 31 5.95 36.87 -3.40
CA GLY A 31 4.49 36.93 -3.26
C GLY A 31 3.70 36.77 -4.56
N ARG A 32 4.36 36.79 -5.73
CA ARG A 32 3.72 36.61 -7.04
C ARG A 32 3.79 35.19 -7.58
N LEU A 33 4.41 34.25 -6.88
CA LEU A 33 4.52 32.86 -7.34
C LEU A 33 3.16 32.18 -7.55
N GLY A 34 2.16 32.51 -6.73
CA GLY A 34 0.79 32.03 -6.93
C GLY A 34 0.17 32.44 -8.26
N ALA A 35 0.62 33.57 -8.84
CA ALA A 35 0.16 34.06 -10.15
C ALA A 35 0.84 33.36 -11.34
N LEU A 36 1.90 32.59 -11.10
CA LEU A 36 2.48 31.71 -12.12
C LEU A 36 1.72 30.38 -12.26
N ALA A 37 0.89 30.04 -11.28
CA ALA A 37 0.15 28.80 -11.31
C ALA A 37 -0.89 28.82 -12.44
N ALA A 38 -1.09 27.67 -13.06
CA ALA A 38 -2.07 27.47 -14.12
C ALA A 38 -2.69 26.07 -14.03
N THR A 39 -3.79 25.89 -14.74
CA THR A 39 -4.53 24.63 -14.85
C THR A 39 -4.15 23.81 -16.07
N SER A 40 -3.40 24.38 -17.00
CA SER A 40 -3.00 23.75 -18.26
C SER A 40 -1.65 24.28 -18.77
N HIS A 41 -1.04 23.52 -19.69
CA HIS A 41 0.17 23.95 -20.40
C HIS A 41 0.12 23.40 -21.84
N PRO A 42 0.49 24.17 -22.88
CA PRO A 42 0.34 23.75 -24.29
C PRO A 42 1.07 22.45 -24.66
N ARG A 43 2.12 22.13 -23.90
CA ARG A 43 2.96 20.94 -24.08
C ARG A 43 2.62 19.80 -23.12
N ALA A 44 1.63 19.99 -22.24
CA ALA A 44 1.18 18.95 -21.32
C ALA A 44 0.00 18.17 -21.89
N GLN A 45 0.01 16.85 -21.75
CA GLN A 45 -1.06 15.99 -22.24
C GLN A 45 -1.38 14.90 -21.22
N ALA A 46 -2.66 14.64 -20.99
CA ALA A 46 -3.11 13.49 -20.20
C ALA A 46 -3.04 12.22 -21.05
N VAL A 47 -2.68 11.10 -20.43
CA VAL A 47 -2.68 9.80 -21.10
C VAL A 47 -3.93 9.05 -20.66
N PRO A 48 -4.78 8.58 -21.59
CA PRO A 48 -6.00 7.86 -21.24
C PRO A 48 -5.65 6.46 -20.71
N THR A 49 -5.42 6.36 -19.40
CA THR A 49 -5.08 5.12 -18.67
C THR A 49 -6.30 4.45 -18.05
N GLY A 50 -7.51 4.75 -18.55
CA GLY A 50 -8.79 4.25 -18.03
C GLY A 50 -9.40 5.09 -16.89
N ALA A 51 -8.66 6.10 -16.40
CA ALA A 51 -9.16 7.10 -15.45
C ALA A 51 -9.82 8.29 -16.16
N GLN A 52 -10.64 9.05 -15.43
CA GLN A 52 -11.22 10.29 -15.93
C GLN A 52 -10.10 11.33 -16.14
N ILE A 53 -10.05 12.00 -17.28
CA ILE A 53 -9.06 13.07 -17.50
C ILE A 53 -9.38 14.22 -16.53
N ALA A 54 -8.37 14.66 -15.79
CA ALA A 54 -8.44 15.84 -14.94
C ALA A 54 -8.68 17.08 -15.83
N THR A 55 -9.88 17.64 -15.75
CA THR A 55 -10.22 18.89 -16.46
C THR A 55 -9.55 20.07 -15.78
N GLU A 56 -9.41 21.19 -16.48
CA GLU A 56 -8.88 22.43 -15.89
C GLU A 56 -9.69 22.89 -14.67
N ALA A 57 -11.01 22.75 -14.71
CA ALA A 57 -11.89 23.04 -13.59
C ALA A 57 -11.64 22.12 -12.37
N HIS A 58 -11.36 20.84 -12.62
CA HIS A 58 -10.98 19.91 -11.55
C HIS A 58 -9.60 20.25 -10.98
N ILE A 59 -8.62 20.59 -11.82
CA ILE A 59 -7.27 20.99 -11.39
C ILE A 59 -7.34 22.28 -10.53
N GLU A 60 -8.15 23.26 -10.93
CA GLU A 60 -8.37 24.48 -10.15
C GLU A 60 -9.03 24.18 -8.79
N TRP A 61 -10.02 23.28 -8.79
CA TRP A 61 -10.65 22.81 -7.55
C TRP A 61 -9.65 22.14 -6.62
N VAL A 62 -8.81 21.22 -7.13
CA VAL A 62 -7.76 20.58 -6.33
C VAL A 62 -6.79 21.63 -5.79
N ARG A 63 -6.36 22.57 -6.63
CA ARG A 63 -5.46 23.65 -6.20
C ARG A 63 -6.07 24.44 -5.04
N SER A 64 -7.32 24.87 -5.18
CA SER A 64 -8.05 25.59 -4.13
C SER A 64 -8.14 24.79 -2.82
N ARG A 65 -8.40 23.48 -2.89
CA ARG A 65 -8.47 22.60 -1.71
C ARG A 65 -7.12 22.46 -1.01
N VAL A 66 -6.07 22.20 -1.78
CA VAL A 66 -4.71 22.07 -1.22
C VAL A 66 -4.24 23.37 -0.58
N HIS A 67 -4.57 24.52 -1.16
CA HIS A 67 -4.30 25.82 -0.56
C HIS A 67 -5.05 26.02 0.75
N ALA A 68 -6.34 25.69 0.80
CA ALA A 68 -7.15 25.81 2.01
C ALA A 68 -6.59 24.96 3.16
N ASP A 69 -6.17 23.72 2.88
CA ASP A 69 -5.59 22.82 3.89
C ASP A 69 -4.22 23.30 4.42
N LEU A 70 -3.52 24.14 3.64
CA LEU A 70 -2.19 24.67 3.96
C LEU A 70 -2.20 26.16 4.35
N GLU A 71 -3.38 26.78 4.49
CA GLU A 71 -3.55 28.22 4.70
C GLU A 71 -2.70 28.75 5.86
N ARG A 72 -2.57 27.97 6.94
CA ARG A 72 -1.82 28.35 8.14
C ARG A 72 -0.35 28.73 7.90
N TRP A 73 0.28 28.19 6.85
CA TRP A 73 1.66 28.53 6.48
C TRP A 73 1.73 29.64 5.45
N GLY A 74 0.66 29.82 4.67
CA GLY A 74 0.65 30.61 3.46
C GLY A 74 1.57 30.04 2.36
N THR A 75 1.48 30.61 1.17
CA THR A 75 2.30 30.19 0.02
C THR A 75 3.20 31.30 -0.54
N GLY A 76 3.12 32.50 0.04
CA GLY A 76 3.96 33.65 -0.30
C GLY A 76 5.23 33.80 0.55
N SER A 77 5.52 32.84 1.43
CA SER A 77 6.70 32.87 2.30
C SER A 77 7.26 31.47 2.55
N PRO A 78 8.57 31.36 2.83
CA PRO A 78 9.16 30.08 3.21
C PRO A 78 8.55 29.49 4.47
N VAL A 79 8.31 28.18 4.46
CA VAL A 79 7.90 27.43 5.64
C VAL A 79 9.05 27.44 6.66
N PRO A 80 8.81 27.83 7.94
CA PRO A 80 9.83 27.79 8.97
C PRO A 80 10.41 26.38 9.15
N ARG A 81 11.73 26.29 9.37
CA ARG A 81 12.42 24.99 9.51
C ARG A 81 11.80 24.08 10.58
N THR A 82 11.34 24.67 11.68
CA THR A 82 10.64 24.00 12.80
C THR A 82 9.30 23.39 12.40
N GLU A 83 8.69 23.84 11.31
CA GLU A 83 7.36 23.42 10.86
C GLU A 83 7.37 22.55 9.61
N THR A 84 8.52 22.38 8.96
CA THR A 84 8.65 21.62 7.70
C THR A 84 8.09 20.20 7.77
N VAL A 85 8.22 19.52 8.91
CA VAL A 85 7.67 18.17 9.13
C VAL A 85 6.14 18.20 9.13
N SER A 86 5.54 19.14 9.86
CA SER A 86 4.09 19.31 9.92
C SER A 86 3.52 19.73 8.56
N PHE A 87 4.24 20.59 7.84
CA PHE A 87 3.88 21.00 6.49
C PHE A 87 3.92 19.82 5.51
N ASP A 88 5.01 19.05 5.47
CA ASP A 88 5.15 17.90 4.56
C ASP A 88 4.05 16.86 4.79
N ARG A 89 3.64 16.67 6.05
CA ARG A 89 2.55 15.76 6.43
C ARG A 89 1.19 16.25 5.97
N ALA A 90 0.88 17.53 6.20
CA ALA A 90 -0.37 18.14 5.75
C ALA A 90 -0.45 18.18 4.21
N LEU A 91 0.64 18.56 3.54
CA LEU A 91 0.74 18.55 2.08
C LEU A 91 0.51 17.14 1.53
N GLY A 92 1.15 16.12 2.10
CA GLY A 92 0.96 14.74 1.69
C GLY A 92 -0.49 14.25 1.84
N ALA A 93 -1.13 14.58 2.97
CA ALA A 93 -2.53 14.23 3.23
C ALA A 93 -3.49 14.91 2.24
N SER A 94 -3.33 16.22 2.08
CA SER A 94 -4.16 17.03 1.19
C SER A 94 -4.02 16.60 -0.28
N LEU A 95 -2.78 16.35 -0.74
CA LEU A 95 -2.55 15.82 -2.09
C LEU A 95 -3.18 14.43 -2.26
N PHE A 96 -3.10 13.55 -1.26
CA PHE A 96 -3.66 12.20 -1.35
C PHE A 96 -5.19 12.23 -1.41
N GLU A 97 -5.81 13.07 -0.59
CA GLU A 97 -7.26 13.24 -0.53
C GLU A 97 -7.82 13.86 -1.82
N HIS A 98 -7.25 14.97 -2.28
CA HIS A 98 -7.86 15.78 -3.34
C HIS A 98 -7.42 15.41 -4.74
N LEU A 99 -6.17 14.96 -4.95
CA LEU A 99 -5.75 14.59 -6.31
C LEU A 99 -6.53 13.38 -6.82
N GLN A 100 -6.76 12.39 -5.94
CA GLN A 100 -7.31 11.07 -6.34
C GLN A 100 -6.64 10.56 -7.63
N ILE A 101 -5.32 10.78 -7.73
CA ILE A 101 -4.54 10.50 -8.94
C ILE A 101 -4.50 9.00 -9.21
N MET A 102 -4.70 8.61 -10.46
CA MET A 102 -4.59 7.22 -10.90
C MET A 102 -3.19 6.66 -10.56
N PRO A 103 -3.05 5.47 -9.93
CA PRO A 103 -1.74 4.93 -9.55
C PRO A 103 -0.74 4.84 -10.70
N ALA A 104 -1.19 4.50 -11.91
CA ALA A 104 -0.35 4.48 -13.10
C ALA A 104 0.25 5.85 -13.44
N ASP A 105 -0.51 6.93 -13.25
CA ASP A 105 -0.06 8.30 -13.51
C ASP A 105 0.79 8.84 -12.36
N ALA A 106 0.47 8.46 -11.11
CA ALA A 106 1.31 8.77 -9.95
C ALA A 106 2.70 8.13 -10.05
N GLY A 107 2.82 7.00 -10.75
CA GLY A 107 4.09 6.36 -11.08
C GLY A 107 4.93 7.13 -12.11
N HIS A 108 4.30 8.00 -12.92
CA HIS A 108 4.96 8.66 -14.04
C HIS A 108 5.57 10.01 -13.64
N GLU A 109 6.88 10.16 -13.84
CA GLU A 109 7.65 11.33 -13.37
C GLU A 109 7.13 12.65 -13.94
N THR A 110 6.78 12.67 -15.23
CA THR A 110 6.30 13.88 -15.91
C THR A 110 4.90 14.34 -15.47
N THR A 111 4.12 13.50 -14.79
CA THR A 111 2.88 13.95 -14.14
C THR A 111 3.21 14.91 -12.98
N TRP A 112 4.25 14.57 -12.21
CA TRP A 112 4.72 15.40 -11.10
C TRP A 112 5.46 16.66 -11.58
N ASN A 113 6.08 16.63 -12.76
CA ASN A 113 6.57 17.84 -13.42
C ASN A 113 5.43 18.86 -13.61
N PHE A 114 4.30 18.41 -14.18
CA PHE A 114 3.14 19.26 -14.42
C PHE A 114 2.56 19.79 -13.10
N LEU A 115 2.29 18.91 -12.14
CA LEU A 115 1.73 19.30 -10.85
C LEU A 115 2.63 20.32 -10.12
N THR A 116 3.95 20.11 -10.11
CA THR A 116 4.86 20.99 -9.36
C THR A 116 5.19 22.28 -10.08
N ALA A 117 5.43 22.26 -11.40
CA ALA A 117 5.86 23.45 -12.15
C ALA A 117 4.69 24.32 -12.64
N VAL A 118 3.52 23.72 -12.88
CA VAL A 118 2.35 24.40 -13.45
C VAL A 118 1.31 24.65 -12.37
N VAL A 119 0.93 23.62 -11.62
CA VAL A 119 -0.21 23.72 -10.69
C VAL A 119 0.20 24.30 -9.34
N PHE A 120 1.37 23.96 -8.81
CA PHE A 120 1.79 24.32 -7.44
C PHE A 120 3.23 24.88 -7.33
N PRO A 121 3.64 25.85 -8.17
CA PRO A 121 4.99 26.41 -8.11
C PRO A 121 5.28 27.13 -6.78
N ASP A 122 4.26 27.76 -6.21
CA ASP A 122 4.29 28.49 -4.95
C ASP A 122 4.46 27.58 -3.74
N ILE A 123 3.72 26.47 -3.67
CA ILE A 123 3.89 25.46 -2.60
C ILE A 123 5.28 24.82 -2.66
N ALA A 124 5.77 24.51 -3.87
CA ALA A 124 7.08 23.91 -4.07
C ALA A 124 8.20 24.82 -3.54
N TRP A 125 8.11 26.11 -3.86
CA TRP A 125 9.05 27.13 -3.39
C TRP A 125 8.92 27.41 -1.90
N ALA A 126 7.70 27.55 -1.37
CA ALA A 126 7.47 27.79 0.06
C ALA A 126 8.15 26.69 0.91
N ARG A 127 8.12 25.44 0.44
CA ARG A 127 8.83 24.33 1.09
C ARG A 127 10.34 24.32 0.89
N PHE A 128 10.82 24.76 -0.28
CA PHE A 128 12.23 24.77 -0.67
C PHE A 128 12.59 26.10 -1.39
N PRO A 129 12.98 27.16 -0.66
CA PRO A 129 13.12 28.51 -1.22
C PRO A 129 14.22 28.70 -2.28
N GLU A 130 15.27 27.87 -2.27
CA GLU A 130 16.27 27.83 -3.36
C GLU A 130 15.77 27.09 -4.59
N LEU A 131 14.72 26.28 -4.41
CA LEU A 131 14.05 25.46 -5.42
C LEU A 131 15.00 24.79 -6.40
N HIS A 132 15.91 23.94 -5.90
CA HIS A 132 16.78 23.14 -6.77
C HIS A 132 15.95 22.37 -7.84
N PRO A 133 16.42 22.19 -9.10
CA PRO A 133 15.65 21.53 -10.17
C PRO A 133 15.02 20.19 -9.78
N ASP A 134 15.72 19.35 -9.02
CA ASP A 134 15.22 18.06 -8.49
C ASP A 134 13.98 18.18 -7.58
N ARG A 135 13.64 19.38 -7.08
CA ARG A 135 12.42 19.65 -6.31
C ARG A 135 11.21 19.87 -7.20
N VAL A 136 11.42 20.19 -8.47
CA VAL A 136 10.38 20.41 -9.49
C VAL A 136 10.30 19.24 -10.45
N LEU A 137 11.43 18.71 -10.91
CA LEU A 137 11.47 17.53 -11.75
C LEU A 137 11.04 16.29 -10.96
N GLY A 138 10.05 15.57 -11.48
CA GLY A 138 9.56 14.29 -10.98
C GLY A 138 10.58 13.15 -11.02
N LYS A 139 11.77 13.40 -11.56
CA LYS A 139 12.90 12.47 -11.55
C LYS A 139 13.23 12.06 -10.12
N ARG A 140 13.32 10.74 -9.90
CA ARG A 140 13.61 10.16 -8.57
C ARG A 140 12.55 10.55 -7.53
N HIS A 141 12.81 10.26 -6.25
CA HIS A 141 11.90 10.54 -5.13
C HIS A 141 12.11 11.94 -4.49
N ARG A 142 12.65 12.91 -5.24
CA ARG A 142 13.06 14.23 -4.69
C ARG A 142 12.09 15.39 -4.96
N ASN A 143 11.22 15.23 -5.97
CA ASN A 143 10.16 16.19 -6.28
C ASN A 143 9.30 16.46 -5.03
N THR A 144 9.04 17.74 -4.77
CA THR A 144 8.39 18.20 -3.53
C THR A 144 7.04 17.54 -3.29
N LEU A 145 6.16 17.56 -4.29
CA LEU A 145 4.80 17.02 -4.18
C LEU A 145 4.79 15.51 -4.21
N ARG A 146 5.55 14.90 -5.14
CA ARG A 146 5.65 13.44 -5.29
C ARG A 146 6.11 12.79 -3.99
N ARG A 147 7.15 13.36 -3.36
CA ARG A 147 7.68 12.88 -2.09
C ARG A 147 6.63 12.95 -0.99
N ALA A 148 5.94 14.09 -0.84
CA ALA A 148 4.92 14.26 0.19
C ALA A 148 3.74 13.30 -0.02
N TRP A 149 3.21 13.24 -1.24
CA TRP A 149 2.11 12.34 -1.60
C TRP A 149 2.49 10.86 -1.43
N TYR A 150 3.65 10.43 -1.92
CA TYR A 150 4.06 9.02 -1.85
C TYR A 150 4.27 8.56 -0.41
N ARG A 151 4.86 9.42 0.42
CA ARG A 151 5.02 9.15 1.85
C ARG A 151 3.66 8.98 2.54
N HIS A 152 2.68 9.82 2.20
CA HIS A 152 1.34 9.73 2.76
C HIS A 152 0.57 8.51 2.23
N SER A 153 0.64 8.20 0.94
CA SER A 153 -0.07 7.06 0.36
C SER A 153 0.40 5.72 0.94
N VAL A 154 1.67 5.64 1.36
CA VAL A 154 2.23 4.42 1.97
C VAL A 154 2.11 4.40 3.49
N LEU A 155 2.26 5.53 4.21
CA LEU A 155 2.35 5.55 5.68
C LEU A 155 1.33 6.48 6.37
N GLY A 156 0.43 7.15 5.66
CA GLY A 156 -0.44 8.20 6.20
C GLY A 156 -1.29 7.75 7.38
N ASP A 157 -1.87 6.55 7.29
CA ASP A 157 -2.63 5.90 8.36
C ASP A 157 -1.75 5.57 9.58
N LEU A 158 -0.55 5.00 9.36
CA LEU A 158 0.38 4.67 10.45
C LEU A 158 0.86 5.94 11.17
N GLN A 159 1.11 7.00 10.40
CA GLN A 159 1.55 8.30 10.89
C GLN A 159 0.48 9.02 11.71
N ALA A 160 -0.80 8.85 11.36
CA ALA A 160 -1.93 9.45 12.05
C ALA A 160 -2.20 8.81 13.42
N HIS A 161 -1.97 7.50 13.55
CA HIS A 161 -2.22 6.74 14.79
C HIS A 161 -0.97 6.60 15.69
N ALA A 162 0.22 6.98 15.20
CA ALA A 162 1.45 6.89 15.98
C ALA A 162 1.51 7.95 17.08
N HIS A 163 1.73 7.52 18.33
CA HIS A 163 2.00 8.43 19.45
C HIS A 163 3.21 9.32 19.18
N ARG A 164 4.29 8.73 18.63
CA ARG A 164 5.49 9.46 18.17
C ARG A 164 5.74 9.16 16.69
N PRO A 165 5.26 10.01 15.79
CA PRO A 165 5.45 9.79 14.37
C PRO A 165 6.92 9.80 13.90
N LEU A 166 7.16 9.27 12.70
CA LEU A 166 8.48 9.32 12.08
C LEU A 166 8.83 10.77 11.70
N GLY A 167 10.05 11.19 12.00
CA GLY A 167 10.62 12.46 11.57
C GLY A 167 11.25 12.38 10.19
N GLU A 168 11.94 13.44 9.78
CA GLU A 168 12.49 13.55 8.43
C GLU A 168 13.62 12.54 8.15
N ASP A 169 14.49 12.29 9.14
CA ASP A 169 15.62 11.38 8.96
C ASP A 169 15.15 9.94 8.77
N GLU A 170 14.17 9.48 9.57
CA GLU A 170 13.63 8.12 9.42
C GLU A 170 12.87 7.98 8.10
N MET A 171 12.06 8.99 7.72
CA MET A 171 11.35 8.99 6.43
C MET A 171 12.31 9.03 5.25
N THR A 172 13.43 9.73 5.35
CA THR A 172 14.48 9.75 4.32
C THR A 172 15.12 8.37 4.18
N GLY A 173 15.45 7.72 5.29
CA GLY A 173 15.98 6.36 5.28
C GLY A 173 15.05 5.36 4.56
N LEU A 174 13.75 5.42 4.88
CA LEU A 174 12.75 4.51 4.32
C LEU A 174 12.48 4.72 2.82
N PHE A 175 12.47 5.97 2.35
CA PHE A 175 11.99 6.29 0.99
C PHE A 175 13.06 6.69 -0.02
N GLU A 176 14.26 7.12 0.38
CA GLU A 176 15.29 7.51 -0.60
C GLU A 176 16.08 6.32 -1.17
N ARG A 177 15.82 5.09 -0.72
CA ARG A 177 16.44 3.86 -1.25
C ARG A 177 15.51 3.22 -2.27
N PRO A 178 15.84 3.22 -3.57
CA PRO A 178 14.94 2.70 -4.62
C PRO A 178 14.48 1.26 -4.38
N THR A 179 15.36 0.39 -3.88
CA THR A 179 15.01 -1.03 -3.64
C THR A 179 13.96 -1.21 -2.54
N LEU A 180 14.02 -0.40 -1.48
CA LEU A 180 13.00 -0.40 -0.43
C LEU A 180 11.74 0.35 -0.88
N ALA A 181 11.94 1.49 -1.54
CA ALA A 181 10.86 2.38 -1.98
C ALA A 181 9.87 1.70 -2.91
N MET A 182 10.27 0.64 -3.62
CA MET A 182 9.41 -0.12 -4.54
C MET A 182 8.55 -1.20 -3.87
N ASN A 183 8.75 -1.47 -2.57
CA ASN A 183 7.93 -2.40 -1.81
C ASN A 183 7.22 -1.68 -0.64
N PRO A 184 5.97 -1.21 -0.83
CA PRO A 184 5.20 -0.55 0.21
C PRO A 184 4.97 -1.41 1.46
N THR A 185 4.83 -2.73 1.31
CA THR A 185 4.64 -3.66 2.43
C THR A 185 5.87 -3.68 3.33
N LEU A 186 7.07 -3.76 2.74
CA LEU A 186 8.32 -3.70 3.47
C LEU A 186 8.50 -2.34 4.15
N ILE A 187 8.24 -1.23 3.45
CA ILE A 187 8.31 0.11 4.07
C ILE A 187 7.36 0.22 5.26
N ARG A 188 6.13 -0.28 5.14
CA ARG A 188 5.15 -0.27 6.22
C ARG A 188 5.59 -1.11 7.40
N LEU A 189 6.19 -2.27 7.16
CA LEU A 189 6.74 -3.12 8.22
C LEU A 189 7.90 -2.43 8.95
N LEU A 190 8.87 -1.89 8.20
CA LEU A 190 10.00 -1.15 8.77
C LEU A 190 9.52 0.07 9.57
N ALA A 191 8.55 0.81 9.04
CA ALA A 191 7.95 1.95 9.73
C ALA A 191 7.27 1.54 11.04
N LYS A 192 6.50 0.46 11.05
CA LYS A 192 5.89 -0.10 12.28
C LYS A 192 6.95 -0.45 13.31
N MET A 193 7.99 -1.20 12.91
CA MET A 193 9.10 -1.56 13.80
C MET A 193 9.77 -0.32 14.40
N ILE A 194 9.96 0.76 13.63
CA ILE A 194 10.55 2.01 14.13
C ILE A 194 9.61 2.76 15.08
N ILE A 195 8.30 2.79 14.77
CA ILE A 195 7.29 3.48 15.58
C ILE A 195 7.07 2.75 16.93
N GLU A 196 7.09 1.42 16.91
CA GLU A 196 6.86 0.53 18.07
C GLU A 196 8.12 0.31 18.90
N SER A 197 9.29 0.78 18.45
CA SER A 197 10.56 0.57 19.16
C SER A 197 10.77 1.57 20.29
N ASP A 198 11.19 1.07 21.45
CA ASP A 198 11.67 1.86 22.58
C ASP A 198 13.20 2.13 22.53
N ILE A 199 13.89 1.76 21.43
CA ILE A 199 15.35 1.90 21.30
C ILE A 199 15.71 3.35 20.97
N GLU A 200 16.59 3.93 21.80
CA GLU A 200 17.15 5.27 21.58
C GLU A 200 18.67 5.23 21.31
N PRO A 201 19.20 6.08 20.40
CA PRO A 201 18.47 7.05 19.57
C PRO A 201 17.65 6.38 18.46
N ARG A 202 16.36 6.72 18.34
CA ARG A 202 15.45 6.14 17.31
C ARG A 202 16.01 6.27 15.89
N THR A 203 16.68 7.39 15.60
CA THR A 203 17.32 7.65 14.30
C THR A 203 18.42 6.64 13.96
N ASP A 204 19.20 6.21 14.96
CA ASP A 204 20.27 5.23 14.76
C ASP A 204 19.70 3.82 14.59
N TYR A 205 18.67 3.47 15.36
CA TYR A 205 17.92 2.23 15.15
C TYR A 205 17.32 2.17 13.74
N ALA A 206 16.59 3.21 13.32
CA ALA A 206 16.00 3.30 12.00
C ALA A 206 17.07 3.18 10.90
N ARG A 207 18.24 3.80 11.08
CA ARG A 207 19.36 3.73 10.13
C ARG A 207 19.91 2.30 10.03
N HIS A 208 20.14 1.61 11.15
CA HIS A 208 20.62 0.22 11.14
C HIS A 208 19.60 -0.74 10.53
N LEU A 209 18.34 -0.61 10.92
CA LEU A 209 17.24 -1.42 10.40
C LEU A 209 17.11 -1.27 8.88
N THR A 210 17.10 -0.03 8.39
CA THR A 210 17.01 0.27 6.94
C THR A 210 18.23 -0.27 6.18
N LYS A 211 19.44 -0.13 6.73
CA LYS A 211 20.67 -0.70 6.13
C LYS A 211 20.57 -2.22 6.00
N ARG A 212 20.12 -2.89 7.05
CA ARG A 212 19.93 -4.34 7.06
C ARG A 212 18.86 -4.79 6.06
N ALA A 213 17.70 -4.15 6.06
CA ALA A 213 16.64 -4.40 5.08
C ALA A 213 17.16 -4.26 3.63
N THR A 214 17.95 -3.22 3.36
CA THR A 214 18.56 -3.02 2.04
C THR A 214 19.50 -4.17 1.68
N ALA A 215 20.35 -4.63 2.60
CA ALA A 215 21.24 -5.77 2.35
C ALA A 215 20.44 -7.03 2.02
N LEU A 216 19.36 -7.29 2.77
CA LEU A 216 18.50 -8.45 2.55
C LEU A 216 17.79 -8.43 1.18
N THR A 217 17.44 -7.25 0.62
CA THR A 217 16.86 -7.19 -0.74
C THR A 217 17.78 -7.75 -1.83
N GLY A 218 19.09 -7.83 -1.59
CA GLY A 218 20.04 -8.45 -2.53
C GLY A 218 20.16 -9.96 -2.40
N THR A 219 19.70 -10.54 -1.29
CA THR A 219 19.87 -11.98 -0.97
C THR A 219 18.53 -12.72 -0.93
N TYR A 220 17.44 -12.02 -0.63
CA TYR A 220 16.12 -12.58 -0.44
C TYR A 220 15.09 -11.86 -1.31
N MET A 221 14.15 -12.62 -1.86
CA MET A 221 12.92 -12.09 -2.43
C MET A 221 11.94 -11.77 -1.29
N LEU A 222 12.13 -10.61 -0.65
CA LEU A 222 11.35 -10.21 0.52
C LEU A 222 9.84 -10.11 0.23
N ASP A 223 9.45 -9.85 -1.02
CA ASP A 223 8.04 -9.78 -1.46
C ASP A 223 7.30 -11.12 -1.30
N GLY A 224 8.04 -12.24 -1.22
CA GLY A 224 7.48 -13.57 -1.05
C GLY A 224 7.41 -14.06 0.41
N LEU A 225 7.91 -13.27 1.36
CA LEU A 225 7.95 -13.58 2.79
C LEU A 225 6.84 -12.86 3.54
N ASP A 226 6.40 -13.44 4.66
CA ASP A 226 5.44 -12.76 5.54
C ASP A 226 6.10 -11.75 6.49
N ALA A 227 5.28 -11.01 7.24
CA ALA A 227 5.76 -9.95 8.11
C ALA A 227 6.60 -10.45 9.29
N GLU A 228 6.31 -11.63 9.83
CA GLU A 228 7.07 -12.21 10.95
C GLU A 228 8.42 -12.76 10.46
N GLU A 229 8.45 -13.37 9.28
CA GLU A 229 9.69 -13.85 8.66
C GLU A 229 10.64 -12.70 8.33
N ILE A 230 10.11 -11.61 7.77
CA ILE A 230 10.89 -10.41 7.52
C ILE A 230 11.39 -9.82 8.84
N ARG A 231 10.59 -9.84 9.91
CA ARG A 231 11.02 -9.40 11.25
C ARG A 231 12.16 -10.25 11.80
N GLU A 232 12.06 -11.58 11.71
CA GLU A 232 13.13 -12.50 12.12
C GLU A 232 14.43 -12.22 11.34
N LEU A 233 14.34 -12.04 10.02
CA LEU A 233 15.51 -11.70 9.20
C LEU A 233 16.09 -10.33 9.55
N LEU A 234 15.28 -9.39 10.01
CA LEU A 234 15.69 -8.05 10.41
C LEU A 234 16.22 -7.96 11.84
N ASP A 235 16.06 -9.00 12.67
CA ASP A 235 16.61 -9.04 14.02
C ASP A 235 18.15 -8.88 13.95
N PRO A 236 18.77 -7.92 14.66
CA PRO A 236 20.21 -7.76 14.69
C PRO A 236 20.97 -9.01 15.15
N ASN A 237 20.35 -9.87 15.96
CA ASN A 237 20.92 -11.15 16.41
C ASN A 237 20.80 -12.26 15.36
N HIS A 238 19.99 -12.06 14.31
CA HIS A 238 19.90 -12.99 13.21
C HIS A 238 21.20 -12.91 12.39
N ARG A 239 22.03 -13.95 12.45
CA ARG A 239 23.29 -14.00 11.70
C ARG A 239 23.00 -14.24 10.23
N THR A 240 23.22 -13.23 9.40
CA THR A 240 23.36 -13.39 7.95
C THR A 240 24.81 -13.78 7.67
N ASP A 241 25.12 -15.06 7.72
CA ASP A 241 26.50 -15.52 7.52
C ASP A 241 26.92 -15.30 6.05
N GLY A 242 27.72 -14.26 5.84
CA GLY A 242 28.47 -13.98 4.61
C GLY A 242 29.86 -14.64 4.58
N GLY A 243 30.09 -15.70 5.36
CA GLY A 243 31.35 -16.42 5.39
C GLY A 243 31.14 -17.81 5.98
N GLU A 244 31.39 -18.83 5.16
CA GLU A 244 31.31 -20.27 5.46
C GLU A 244 29.95 -20.78 5.96
N ALA A 245 29.26 -21.49 5.07
CA ALA A 245 28.03 -22.20 5.36
C ALA A 245 28.20 -23.14 6.57
N THR A 246 27.56 -22.81 7.69
CA THR A 246 27.23 -23.75 8.76
C THR A 246 25.73 -24.12 8.72
N PRO A 247 25.34 -25.32 9.20
CA PRO A 247 24.15 -26.03 8.73
C PRO A 247 22.78 -25.48 9.18
N SER A 248 22.72 -24.40 9.96
CA SER A 248 21.47 -23.94 10.60
C SER A 248 20.60 -23.02 9.73
N SER A 249 21.18 -22.28 8.77
CA SER A 249 20.42 -21.41 7.85
C SER A 249 19.72 -22.19 6.74
N SER A 250 20.34 -23.29 6.27
CA SER A 250 19.73 -24.26 5.35
C SER A 250 18.45 -24.84 5.96
N GLY A 251 18.50 -25.22 7.24
CA GLY A 251 17.33 -25.80 7.90
C GLY A 251 16.14 -24.85 8.03
N ALA A 252 16.33 -23.52 8.14
CA ALA A 252 15.22 -22.58 8.24
C ALA A 252 14.51 -22.36 6.89
N MET A 253 15.29 -22.20 5.82
CA MET A 253 14.78 -22.11 4.44
C MET A 253 14.14 -23.43 4.00
N GLU A 254 14.75 -24.57 4.33
CA GLU A 254 14.23 -25.90 4.03
C GLU A 254 12.96 -26.19 4.84
N ARG A 255 12.87 -25.75 6.11
CA ARG A 255 11.61 -25.75 6.88
C ARG A 255 10.56 -24.79 6.34
N HIS A 256 10.92 -23.72 5.64
CA HIS A 256 9.96 -22.79 5.01
C HIS A 256 9.48 -23.31 3.66
N LEU A 257 10.37 -23.82 2.82
CA LEU A 257 10.02 -24.54 1.59
C LEU A 257 9.17 -25.75 1.93
N GLN A 258 9.51 -26.50 2.97
CA GLN A 258 8.70 -27.61 3.46
C GLN A 258 7.36 -27.11 4.00
N ARG A 259 7.31 -26.10 4.89
CA ARG A 259 6.03 -25.55 5.38
C ARG A 259 5.15 -24.95 4.28
N ARG A 260 5.73 -24.36 3.23
CA ARG A 260 4.99 -23.84 2.06
C ARG A 260 4.57 -24.95 1.12
N HIS A 261 5.38 -25.98 0.96
CA HIS A 261 5.02 -27.18 0.23
C HIS A 261 3.86 -27.86 0.95
N ASP A 262 3.98 -28.10 2.26
CA ASP A 262 2.94 -28.65 3.12
C ASP A 262 1.66 -27.79 3.11
N ALA A 263 1.79 -26.45 3.17
CA ALA A 263 0.63 -25.55 3.08
C ALA A 263 -0.01 -25.53 1.69
N ASN A 264 0.77 -25.55 0.60
CA ASN A 264 0.24 -25.63 -0.76
C ASN A 264 -0.40 -27.00 -1.03
N ASP A 265 0.17 -28.08 -0.48
CA ASP A 265 -0.39 -29.42 -0.52
C ASP A 265 -1.72 -29.47 0.24
N LEU A 266 -1.78 -28.85 1.43
CA LEU A 266 -3.02 -28.69 2.20
C LEU A 266 -4.06 -27.85 1.46
N VAL A 267 -3.67 -26.79 0.74
CA VAL A 267 -4.60 -25.99 -0.08
C VAL A 267 -5.12 -26.81 -1.27
N ALA A 268 -4.25 -27.59 -1.91
CA ALA A 268 -4.64 -28.48 -3.00
C ALA A 268 -5.54 -29.62 -2.51
N GLU A 269 -5.27 -30.17 -1.32
CA GLU A 269 -6.11 -31.15 -0.64
C GLU A 269 -7.46 -30.57 -0.26
N PHE A 270 -7.49 -29.38 0.33
CA PHE A 270 -8.72 -28.67 0.64
C PHE A 270 -9.56 -28.40 -0.62
N HIS A 271 -8.92 -28.06 -1.74
CA HIS A 271 -9.62 -27.92 -3.01
C HIS A 271 -10.26 -29.23 -3.48
N ARG A 272 -9.55 -30.37 -3.38
CA ARG A 272 -10.11 -31.70 -3.70
C ARG A 272 -11.30 -32.03 -2.80
N GLU A 273 -11.18 -31.81 -1.49
CA GLU A 273 -12.27 -32.03 -0.53
C GLU A 273 -13.48 -31.13 -0.83
N MET A 274 -13.28 -29.89 -1.26
CA MET A 274 -14.38 -28.99 -1.68
C MET A 274 -15.08 -29.47 -2.95
N VAL A 275 -14.35 -30.06 -3.90
CA VAL A 275 -14.94 -30.66 -5.10
C VAL A 275 -15.74 -31.91 -4.72
N GLU A 276 -15.16 -32.80 -3.91
CA GLU A 276 -15.82 -34.01 -3.43
C GLU A 276 -17.07 -33.67 -2.60
N LEU A 277 -17.00 -32.64 -1.76
CA LEU A 277 -18.14 -32.13 -0.99
C LEU A 277 -19.31 -31.75 -1.92
N CYS A 278 -19.05 -31.08 -3.04
CA CYS A 278 -20.08 -30.72 -4.01
C CYS A 278 -20.72 -31.95 -4.67
N GLU A 279 -19.94 -33.01 -4.90
CA GLU A 279 -20.42 -34.27 -5.46
C GLU A 279 -21.25 -35.05 -4.44
N ARG A 280 -20.79 -35.12 -3.19
CA ARG A 280 -21.51 -35.78 -2.08
C ARG A 280 -22.82 -35.07 -1.74
N MET A 281 -22.86 -33.73 -1.77
CA MET A 281 -24.13 -32.98 -1.68
C MET A 281 -25.14 -33.44 -2.74
N SER A 282 -24.66 -33.65 -3.97
CA SER A 282 -25.49 -34.05 -5.11
C SER A 282 -25.97 -35.51 -5.00
N ASN A 283 -25.08 -36.42 -4.61
CA ASN A 283 -25.33 -37.86 -4.61
C ASN A 283 -26.06 -38.33 -3.34
N GLU A 284 -25.71 -37.78 -2.18
CA GLU A 284 -26.20 -38.27 -0.89
C GLU A 284 -27.36 -37.44 -0.33
N ALA A 285 -27.37 -36.13 -0.60
CA ALA A 285 -28.42 -35.22 -0.12
C ALA A 285 -29.39 -34.80 -1.24
N GLY A 286 -29.16 -35.25 -2.47
CA GLY A 286 -29.99 -34.91 -3.64
C GLY A 286 -30.01 -33.42 -3.97
N HIS A 287 -29.05 -32.64 -3.46
CA HIS A 287 -28.99 -31.19 -3.64
C HIS A 287 -27.80 -30.82 -4.53
N ARG A 288 -28.05 -30.11 -5.63
CA ARG A 288 -26.99 -29.73 -6.58
C ARG A 288 -26.48 -28.32 -6.26
N PRO A 289 -25.26 -28.16 -5.72
CA PRO A 289 -24.77 -26.87 -5.26
C PRO A 289 -24.11 -26.09 -6.42
N ILE A 290 -24.90 -25.70 -7.43
CA ILE A 290 -24.40 -25.08 -8.68
C ILE A 290 -23.53 -23.85 -8.39
N SER A 291 -23.99 -22.94 -7.54
CA SER A 291 -23.26 -21.72 -7.19
C SER A 291 -21.94 -22.02 -6.47
N LEU A 292 -21.92 -23.01 -5.58
CA LEU A 292 -20.71 -23.41 -4.88
C LEU A 292 -19.70 -24.04 -5.84
N ARG A 293 -20.17 -24.94 -6.72
CA ARG A 293 -19.32 -25.58 -7.73
C ARG A 293 -18.68 -24.55 -8.65
N HIS A 294 -19.45 -23.60 -9.16
CA HIS A 294 -18.94 -22.49 -9.96
C HIS A 294 -17.92 -21.63 -9.20
N MET A 295 -18.14 -21.38 -7.90
CA MET A 295 -17.17 -20.64 -7.08
C MET A 295 -15.86 -21.42 -6.91
N VAL A 296 -15.94 -22.74 -6.65
CA VAL A 296 -14.76 -23.61 -6.51
C VAL A 296 -13.97 -23.68 -7.81
N GLU A 297 -14.63 -23.79 -8.97
CA GLU A 297 -13.99 -23.83 -10.29
C GLU A 297 -13.31 -22.51 -10.66
N ARG A 298 -13.94 -21.36 -10.35
CA ARG A 298 -13.40 -20.05 -10.71
C ARG A 298 -12.33 -19.52 -9.77
N ALA A 299 -12.48 -19.75 -8.48
CA ALA A 299 -11.72 -19.08 -7.44
C ALA A 299 -10.86 -20.04 -6.60
N GLY A 300 -11.03 -21.35 -6.77
CA GLY A 300 -10.41 -22.38 -5.93
C GLY A 300 -11.22 -22.67 -4.67
N GLY A 301 -10.93 -23.81 -4.04
CA GLY A 301 -11.72 -24.33 -2.91
C GLY A 301 -11.64 -23.42 -1.68
N LEU A 302 -10.44 -22.93 -1.37
CA LEU A 302 -10.18 -22.08 -0.20
C LEU A 302 -10.93 -20.75 -0.27
N GLU A 303 -10.85 -20.06 -1.40
CA GLU A 303 -11.53 -18.79 -1.65
C GLU A 303 -13.05 -18.97 -1.63
N ALA A 304 -13.55 -20.01 -2.30
CA ALA A 304 -14.98 -20.34 -2.31
C ALA A 304 -15.52 -20.62 -0.89
N ALA A 305 -14.74 -21.31 -0.05
CA ALA A 305 -15.11 -21.55 1.34
C ALA A 305 -15.15 -20.25 2.15
N ARG A 306 -14.15 -19.38 2.00
CA ARG A 306 -14.14 -18.07 2.70
C ARG A 306 -15.35 -17.22 2.31
N LEU A 307 -15.67 -17.12 1.03
CA LEU A 307 -16.83 -16.34 0.56
C LEU A 307 -18.15 -16.92 1.07
N SER A 308 -18.27 -18.25 1.13
CA SER A 308 -19.47 -18.93 1.60
C SER A 308 -19.70 -18.74 3.11
N VAL A 309 -18.63 -18.84 3.91
CA VAL A 309 -18.70 -18.72 5.37
C VAL A 309 -18.77 -17.26 5.82
N SER A 310 -18.11 -16.33 5.13
CA SER A 310 -18.11 -14.90 5.53
C SER A 310 -19.33 -14.10 5.04
N GLY A 311 -20.15 -14.66 4.15
CA GLY A 311 -21.35 -13.98 3.64
C GLY A 311 -22.36 -13.65 4.76
N PRO A 312 -23.07 -12.51 4.72
CA PRO A 312 -23.99 -12.09 5.78
C PRO A 312 -25.24 -12.97 5.92
N HIS A 313 -25.54 -13.79 4.91
CA HIS A 313 -26.68 -14.69 4.89
C HIS A 313 -26.22 -16.14 4.70
N ARG A 314 -26.90 -17.06 5.40
CA ARG A 314 -26.70 -18.50 5.21
C ARG A 314 -27.15 -18.86 3.79
N SER A 315 -26.36 -19.66 3.08
CA SER A 315 -26.72 -20.09 1.73
C SER A 315 -27.97 -20.98 1.78
N GLU A 316 -28.78 -20.96 0.72
CA GLU A 316 -29.93 -21.86 0.59
C GLU A 316 -29.51 -23.33 0.71
N THR A 317 -28.33 -23.67 0.15
CA THR A 317 -27.68 -24.98 0.32
C THR A 317 -27.45 -25.36 1.78
N PHE A 318 -26.97 -24.42 2.61
CA PHE A 318 -26.75 -24.67 4.04
C PHE A 318 -28.08 -24.95 4.77
N ILE A 319 -29.12 -24.19 4.46
CA ILE A 319 -30.44 -24.33 5.09
C ILE A 319 -31.05 -25.70 4.72
N ASP A 320 -30.97 -26.10 3.45
CA ASP A 320 -31.51 -27.37 2.96
C ASP A 320 -30.79 -28.58 3.57
N LEU A 321 -29.46 -28.53 3.66
CA LEU A 321 -28.65 -29.55 4.31
C LEU A 321 -28.95 -29.66 5.81
N ARG A 322 -29.22 -28.53 6.48
CA ARG A 322 -29.66 -28.52 7.88
C ARG A 322 -31.01 -29.24 8.03
N ILE A 323 -31.99 -28.94 7.19
CA ILE A 323 -33.32 -29.59 7.24
C ILE A 323 -33.19 -31.12 7.06
N LYS A 324 -32.25 -31.55 6.22
CA LYS A 324 -31.94 -32.97 5.97
C LYS A 324 -31.07 -33.62 7.06
N GLY A 325 -30.66 -32.88 8.10
CA GLY A 325 -29.76 -33.38 9.14
C GLY A 325 -28.34 -33.67 8.66
N ARG A 326 -27.96 -33.19 7.47
CA ARG A 326 -26.66 -33.45 6.83
C ARG A 326 -25.71 -32.26 6.97
N LEU A 327 -25.55 -31.76 8.20
CA LEU A 327 -24.59 -30.67 8.48
C LEU A 327 -23.14 -31.09 8.22
N ASP A 328 -22.85 -32.39 8.21
CA ASP A 328 -21.57 -32.97 7.81
C ASP A 328 -21.19 -32.67 6.36
N LEU A 329 -22.17 -32.39 5.50
CA LEU A 329 -21.98 -32.01 4.10
C LEU A 329 -21.94 -30.49 3.88
N THR A 330 -21.72 -29.69 4.92
CA THR A 330 -21.61 -28.22 4.78
C THR A 330 -20.17 -27.76 4.60
N VAL A 331 -19.99 -26.60 3.96
CA VAL A 331 -18.68 -25.95 3.84
C VAL A 331 -18.12 -25.61 5.22
N GLU A 332 -18.98 -25.15 6.13
CA GLU A 332 -18.65 -24.86 7.51
C GLU A 332 -18.06 -26.08 8.22
N SER A 333 -18.63 -27.28 8.01
CA SER A 333 -18.10 -28.52 8.61
C SER A 333 -16.73 -28.91 8.07
N LEU A 334 -16.42 -28.57 6.81
CA LEU A 334 -15.12 -28.82 6.21
C LEU A 334 -14.06 -27.82 6.71
N VAL A 335 -14.43 -26.54 6.85
CA VAL A 335 -13.56 -25.46 7.33
C VAL A 335 -13.05 -25.69 8.76
N ILE A 336 -13.87 -26.27 9.64
CA ILE A 336 -13.51 -26.48 11.05
C ILE A 336 -12.68 -27.74 11.30
N ARG A 337 -12.45 -28.60 10.29
CA ARG A 337 -11.63 -29.81 10.46
C ARG A 337 -10.23 -29.43 10.94
N SER A 338 -9.67 -30.24 11.85
CA SER A 338 -8.37 -29.96 12.48
C SER A 338 -7.23 -29.76 11.47
N GLU A 339 -7.27 -30.50 10.35
CA GLU A 339 -6.30 -30.41 9.26
C GLU A 339 -6.39 -29.10 8.45
N PHE A 340 -7.58 -28.49 8.33
CA PHE A 340 -7.81 -27.34 7.45
C PHE A 340 -8.04 -26.03 8.18
N ARG A 341 -8.39 -26.05 9.47
CA ARG A 341 -8.68 -24.83 10.24
C ARG A 341 -7.53 -23.82 10.24
N GLY A 342 -6.29 -24.28 10.08
CA GLY A 342 -5.10 -23.43 9.98
C GLY A 342 -4.99 -22.64 8.66
N LEU A 343 -5.75 -23.02 7.63
CA LEU A 343 -5.78 -22.32 6.34
C LEU A 343 -6.65 -21.05 6.35
N PHE A 344 -7.44 -20.84 7.41
CA PHE A 344 -8.42 -19.77 7.51
C PHE A 344 -8.09 -18.79 8.64
N PRO A 345 -8.42 -17.50 8.48
CA PRO A 345 -8.42 -16.56 9.59
C PRO A 345 -9.34 -17.06 10.72
N ARG A 346 -8.95 -16.82 11.99
CA ARG A 346 -9.76 -17.23 13.15
C ARG A 346 -11.22 -16.77 13.06
N SER A 347 -11.46 -15.56 12.58
CA SER A 347 -12.81 -15.03 12.39
C SER A 347 -13.70 -15.90 11.48
N VAL A 348 -13.14 -16.54 10.47
CA VAL A 348 -13.88 -17.42 9.55
C VAL A 348 -14.17 -18.76 10.22
N VAL A 349 -13.20 -19.30 10.96
CA VAL A 349 -13.37 -20.54 11.73
C VAL A 349 -14.42 -20.36 12.83
N ASP A 350 -14.32 -19.28 13.61
CA ASP A 350 -15.27 -18.93 14.68
C ASP A 350 -16.69 -18.78 14.12
N GLN A 351 -16.83 -18.15 12.95
CA GLN A 351 -18.11 -17.98 12.28
C GLN A 351 -18.68 -19.32 11.77
N ALA A 352 -17.84 -20.21 11.23
CA ALA A 352 -18.26 -21.55 10.83
C ALA A 352 -18.72 -22.39 12.05
N GLU A 353 -17.97 -22.35 13.15
CA GLU A 353 -18.32 -23.02 14.41
C GLU A 353 -19.66 -22.50 14.95
N GLN A 354 -19.84 -21.18 15.00
CA GLN A 354 -21.08 -20.55 15.44
C GLN A 354 -22.27 -20.99 14.59
N ARG A 355 -22.14 -21.00 13.26
CA ARG A 355 -23.23 -21.42 12.34
C ARG A 355 -23.64 -22.86 12.56
N LEU A 356 -22.69 -23.76 12.78
CA LEU A 356 -22.97 -25.17 13.04
C LEU A 356 -23.64 -25.37 14.39
N GLU A 357 -23.19 -24.67 15.43
CA GLU A 357 -23.78 -24.71 16.76
C GLU A 357 -25.22 -24.20 16.76
N GLU A 358 -25.47 -23.06 16.12
CA GLU A 358 -26.83 -22.51 15.95
C GLU A 358 -27.73 -23.39 15.07
N ALA A 359 -27.17 -24.21 14.18
CA ALA A 359 -27.92 -25.10 13.31
C ALA A 359 -28.28 -26.45 13.97
N ARG A 360 -27.61 -26.79 15.08
CA ARG A 360 -27.87 -28.01 15.88
C ARG A 360 -28.93 -27.82 16.96
N ARG A 361 -29.23 -26.57 17.30
CA ARG A 361 -30.35 -26.16 18.18
C ARG A 361 -31.64 -26.09 17.36
#